data_AF-A0A0C4BKU3-F1
#
_entry.id   AF-A0A0C4BKU3-F1
#
_cell.length_a   1.000
_cell.length_b   1.000
_cell.length_c   1.000
_cell.angle_alpha   90.00
_cell.angle_beta   90.00
_cell.angle_gamma   90.00
#
_symmetry.space_group_name_H-M   'P 1'
#
loop_
_entity.id
_entity.type
_entity.pdbx_description
1 polymer ?
#
loop_
_entity_poly.entity_id
_entity_poly.type
_entity_poly.pdbx_seq_one_letter_code
_entity_poly.pdbx_strand_id
1 'polypeptide(L)'
;MIIGNQENEGTMFGIFSYNLTTKANTISYLNDIFFRSATRKQVSGLVDKYPRCSACDTLNATISDTYPEFRRLAAILGDYQFILMSRIFLDYAPESVPAWSYIASYAQDTPILGTWHTADLPRMFYKTDEASSGIQDRYIAFVNSLDPNDGLADAADDAFTRWPSWHDSRQLIDFRANSTGLLDGDFRSNSFNYIRKNLESFRV
;
A
#
# COMPACT_ATOMS: atom_id res chain seq x y z
N MET A 1 13.06 10.99 5.19
CA MET A 1 11.62 10.82 5.49
C MET A 1 11.26 9.35 5.48
N ILE A 2 10.28 8.95 6.29
CA ILE A 2 9.69 7.61 6.23
C ILE A 2 8.27 7.76 5.68
N ILE A 3 7.90 6.95 4.70
CA ILE A 3 6.54 6.83 4.17
C ILE A 3 6.20 5.35 4.08
N GLY A 4 4.95 4.97 4.32
CA GLY A 4 4.55 3.59 4.10
C GLY A 4 3.07 3.40 4.16
N ASN A 5 2.68 2.17 3.87
CA ASN A 5 1.29 1.79 3.66
C ASN A 5 1.03 0.42 4.30
N GLN A 6 -0.22 0.18 4.66
CA GLN A 6 -0.73 -1.14 4.97
C GLN A 6 -0.95 -1.90 3.63
N GLU A 7 -0.78 -3.21 3.60
CA GLU A 7 -0.88 -3.98 2.33
C GLU A 7 -2.25 -3.85 1.66
N ASN A 8 -3.31 -3.64 2.46
CA ASN A 8 -4.69 -3.65 2.02
C ASN A 8 -5.44 -2.37 2.41
N GLU A 9 -4.84 -1.20 2.18
CA GLU A 9 -5.43 0.11 2.51
C GLU A 9 -6.90 0.28 2.11
N GLY A 10 -7.26 -0.22 0.92
CA GLY A 10 -8.58 0.01 0.33
C GLY A 10 -9.72 -0.84 0.89
N THR A 11 -9.44 -1.90 1.66
CA THR A 11 -10.48 -2.88 2.06
C THR A 11 -11.54 -2.26 2.96
N MET A 12 -11.13 -1.41 3.92
CA MET A 12 -12.08 -0.70 4.79
C MET A 12 -12.98 0.25 4.00
N PHE A 13 -12.45 0.96 3.00
CA PHE A 13 -13.23 1.91 2.20
C PHE A 13 -14.19 1.19 1.22
N GLY A 14 -13.84 -0.04 0.82
CA GLY A 14 -14.66 -0.83 -0.08
C GLY A 14 -15.84 -1.55 0.58
N ILE A 15 -15.85 -1.75 1.90
CA ILE A 15 -16.70 -2.78 2.52
C ILE A 15 -18.22 -2.55 2.39
N PHE A 16 -18.67 -1.30 2.25
CA PHE A 16 -20.11 -0.96 2.25
C PHE A 16 -20.71 -0.68 0.85
N SER A 17 -20.02 -1.02 -0.24
CA SER A 17 -20.48 -0.75 -1.62
C SER A 17 -21.22 -1.94 -2.27
N TYR A 18 -22.15 -2.56 -1.54
CA TYR A 18 -22.82 -3.82 -1.93
C TYR A 18 -23.60 -3.76 -3.25
N ASN A 19 -23.98 -2.56 -3.71
CA ASN A 19 -24.67 -2.36 -4.98
C ASN A 19 -23.75 -2.51 -6.21
N LEU A 20 -22.43 -2.60 -6.03
CA LEU A 20 -21.48 -2.78 -7.11
C LEU A 20 -21.32 -4.27 -7.45
N THR A 21 -22.15 -4.75 -8.38
CA THR A 21 -22.17 -6.17 -8.75
C THR A 21 -21.48 -6.46 -10.08
N THR A 22 -21.27 -5.43 -10.92
CA THR A 22 -20.62 -5.55 -12.23
C THR A 22 -19.49 -4.54 -12.40
N LYS A 23 -18.57 -4.85 -13.31
CA LYS A 23 -17.51 -3.91 -13.74
C LYS A 23 -18.06 -2.55 -14.16
N ALA A 24 -19.22 -2.51 -14.82
CA ALA A 24 -19.85 -1.28 -15.26
C ALA A 24 -20.36 -0.43 -14.07
N ASN A 25 -20.80 -1.07 -12.99
CA ASN A 25 -21.14 -0.38 -11.74
C ASN A 25 -19.88 0.26 -11.15
N THR A 26 -18.77 -0.49 -11.06
CA THR A 26 -17.48 0.02 -10.55
C THR A 26 -16.96 1.21 -11.36
N ILE A 27 -17.03 1.14 -12.71
CA ILE A 27 -16.65 2.25 -13.58
C ILE A 27 -17.52 3.49 -13.32
N SER A 28 -18.84 3.30 -13.22
CA SER A 28 -19.76 4.43 -12.98
C SER A 28 -19.51 5.04 -11.61
N TYR A 29 -19.42 4.22 -10.56
CA TYR A 29 -19.12 4.67 -9.20
C TYR A 29 -17.83 5.49 -9.11
N LEU A 30 -16.73 4.97 -9.68
CA LEU A 30 -15.45 5.67 -9.66
C LEU A 30 -15.50 6.97 -10.46
N ASN A 31 -16.18 7.01 -11.61
CA ASN A 31 -16.28 8.22 -12.41
C ASN A 31 -17.16 9.30 -11.76
N ASP A 32 -18.30 8.90 -11.19
CA ASP A 32 -19.31 9.82 -10.68
C ASP A 32 -18.92 10.37 -9.28
N ILE A 33 -18.25 9.56 -8.46
CA ILE A 33 -17.94 9.90 -7.06
C ILE A 33 -16.52 10.40 -6.88
N PHE A 34 -15.52 9.77 -7.51
CA PHE A 34 -14.10 10.09 -7.31
C PHE A 34 -13.56 10.92 -8.49
N PHE A 35 -13.49 10.31 -9.66
CA PHE A 35 -12.80 10.85 -10.84
C PHE A 35 -13.74 11.65 -11.74
N ARG A 36 -14.37 12.68 -11.18
CA ARG A 36 -15.40 13.49 -11.87
C ARG A 36 -14.86 14.24 -13.09
N SER A 37 -13.58 14.57 -13.06
CA SER A 37 -12.88 15.25 -14.17
C SER A 37 -12.36 14.29 -15.23
N ALA A 38 -12.33 12.98 -14.94
CA ALA A 38 -11.89 11.97 -15.90
C ALA A 38 -12.99 11.62 -16.89
N THR A 39 -12.60 11.33 -18.13
CA THR A 39 -13.53 10.71 -19.08
C THR A 39 -13.85 9.28 -18.64
N ARG A 40 -15.06 8.81 -18.97
CA ARG A 40 -15.44 7.41 -18.73
C ARG A 40 -14.47 6.40 -19.37
N LYS A 41 -13.82 6.77 -20.49
CA LYS A 41 -12.77 5.95 -21.13
C LYS A 41 -11.52 5.82 -20.25
N GLN A 42 -11.10 6.91 -19.59
CA GLN A 42 -9.96 6.87 -18.66
C GLN A 42 -10.28 6.06 -17.41
N VAL A 43 -11.47 6.23 -16.83
CA VAL A 43 -11.88 5.43 -15.67
C VAL A 43 -12.02 3.95 -16.05
N SER A 44 -12.61 3.63 -17.21
CA SER A 44 -12.64 2.25 -17.71
C SER A 44 -11.24 1.67 -17.85
N GLY A 45 -10.30 2.41 -18.44
CA GLY A 45 -8.93 1.94 -18.60
C GLY A 45 -8.17 1.79 -17.28
N LEU A 46 -8.53 2.53 -16.24
CA LEU A 46 -8.04 2.29 -14.87
C LEU A 46 -8.59 0.98 -14.32
N VAL A 47 -9.91 0.80 -14.36
CA VAL A 47 -10.59 -0.43 -13.90
C VAL A 47 -10.06 -1.68 -14.63
N ASP A 48 -9.68 -1.55 -15.90
CA ASP A 48 -9.07 -2.61 -16.70
C ASP A 48 -7.71 -3.09 -16.17
N LYS A 49 -7.01 -2.28 -15.35
CA LYS A 49 -5.75 -2.67 -14.69
C LYS A 49 -5.96 -3.55 -13.46
N TYR A 50 -7.21 -3.75 -13.04
CA TYR A 50 -7.57 -4.51 -11.84
C TYR A 50 -8.50 -5.70 -12.20
N PRO A 51 -7.94 -6.79 -12.74
CA PRO A 51 -8.69 -8.00 -13.02
C PRO A 51 -9.25 -8.64 -11.74
N ARG A 52 -10.40 -9.32 -11.87
CA ARG A 52 -10.99 -10.13 -10.80
C ARG A 52 -10.37 -11.52 -10.86
N CYS A 53 -9.19 -11.70 -10.28
CA CYS A 53 -8.63 -13.02 -10.09
C CYS A 53 -8.08 -13.17 -8.67
N SER A 54 -8.22 -14.37 -8.09
CA SER A 54 -7.78 -14.66 -6.73
C SER A 54 -6.26 -14.55 -6.56
N ALA A 55 -5.50 -14.80 -7.63
CA ALA A 55 -4.04 -14.75 -7.70
C ALA A 55 -3.49 -13.44 -8.28
N CYS A 56 -4.33 -12.41 -8.43
CA CYS A 56 -3.89 -11.12 -8.94
C CYS A 56 -3.13 -10.37 -7.83
N ASP A 57 -1.94 -9.83 -8.12
CA ASP A 57 -1.01 -9.13 -7.20
C ASP A 57 -1.53 -7.80 -6.59
N THR A 58 -2.83 -7.70 -6.31
CA THR A 58 -3.49 -6.47 -5.87
C THR A 58 -4.09 -6.57 -4.47
N LEU A 59 -4.56 -7.76 -4.08
CA LEU A 59 -5.01 -8.06 -2.73
C LEU A 59 -4.60 -9.48 -2.39
N ASN A 60 -4.37 -9.74 -1.11
CA ASN A 60 -4.04 -11.07 -0.61
C ASN A 60 -5.12 -12.09 -1.05
N ALA A 61 -4.67 -13.28 -1.46
CA ALA A 61 -5.54 -14.35 -1.92
C ALA A 61 -6.57 -14.76 -0.85
N THR A 62 -6.25 -14.60 0.44
CA THR A 62 -7.10 -14.92 1.60
C THR A 62 -8.27 -13.96 1.78
N ILE A 63 -8.27 -12.79 1.12
CA ILE A 63 -9.37 -11.83 1.19
C ILE A 63 -10.57 -12.34 0.38
N SER A 64 -11.67 -12.61 1.07
CA SER A 64 -12.95 -13.01 0.49
C SER A 64 -13.74 -11.81 -0.05
N ASP A 65 -14.46 -12.01 -1.17
CA ASP A 65 -15.40 -11.03 -1.69
C ASP A 65 -16.63 -10.92 -0.77
N THR A 66 -16.89 -9.72 -0.23
CA THR A 66 -18.14 -9.41 0.50
C THR A 66 -19.31 -9.10 -0.45
N TYR A 67 -18.98 -8.69 -1.67
CA TYR A 67 -19.86 -8.51 -2.82
C TYR A 67 -19.02 -8.63 -4.11
N PRO A 68 -19.63 -8.81 -5.30
CA PRO A 68 -18.89 -9.21 -6.49
C PRO A 68 -17.71 -8.30 -6.88
N GLU A 69 -17.81 -6.98 -6.71
CA GLU A 69 -16.75 -6.06 -7.11
C GLU A 69 -15.84 -5.61 -5.95
N PHE A 70 -15.98 -6.21 -4.76
CA PHE A 70 -15.29 -5.77 -3.54
C PHE A 70 -13.78 -5.72 -3.71
N ARG A 71 -13.15 -6.84 -4.09
CA ARG A 71 -11.69 -6.88 -4.26
C ARG A 71 -11.18 -5.90 -5.31
N ARG A 72 -11.92 -5.72 -6.41
CA ARG A 72 -11.54 -4.76 -7.45
C ARG A 72 -11.59 -3.33 -6.91
N LEU A 73 -12.70 -2.96 -6.25
CA LEU A 73 -12.83 -1.63 -5.69
C LEU A 73 -11.77 -1.35 -4.63
N ALA A 74 -11.59 -2.27 -3.68
CA ALA A 74 -10.61 -2.15 -2.61
C ALA A 74 -9.18 -2.01 -3.18
N ALA A 75 -8.81 -2.79 -4.19
CA ALA A 75 -7.51 -2.65 -4.84
C ALA A 75 -7.32 -1.25 -5.48
N ILE A 76 -8.32 -0.77 -6.22
CA ILE A 76 -8.25 0.55 -6.87
C ILE A 76 -8.14 1.66 -5.84
N LEU A 77 -8.98 1.64 -4.79
CA LEU A 77 -8.98 2.68 -3.76
C LEU A 77 -7.67 2.68 -2.95
N GLY A 78 -7.17 1.50 -2.58
CA GLY A 78 -5.91 1.37 -1.84
C GLY A 78 -4.71 1.85 -2.64
N ASP A 79 -4.60 1.42 -3.90
CA ASP A 79 -3.52 1.84 -4.79
C ASP A 79 -3.59 3.35 -5.09
N TYR A 80 -4.76 3.85 -5.48
CA TYR A 80 -4.91 5.25 -5.90
C TYR A 80 -4.81 6.23 -4.74
N GLN A 81 -5.32 5.93 -3.55
CA GLN A 81 -5.32 6.91 -2.46
C GLN A 81 -4.02 6.87 -1.64
N PHE A 82 -3.32 5.74 -1.62
CA PHE A 82 -2.23 5.49 -0.67
C PHE A 82 -1.00 4.87 -1.33
N ILE A 83 -1.09 3.61 -1.77
CA ILE A 83 0.09 2.78 -2.07
C ILE A 83 0.86 3.30 -3.29
N LEU A 84 0.19 3.45 -4.43
CA LEU A 84 0.85 3.89 -5.66
C LEU A 84 1.08 5.40 -5.68
N MET A 85 0.27 6.17 -4.95
CA MET A 85 0.54 7.60 -4.74
C MET A 85 1.79 7.83 -3.89
N SER A 86 2.03 7.00 -2.88
CA SER A 86 3.29 7.03 -2.11
C SER A 86 4.49 6.78 -3.02
N ARG A 87 4.38 5.81 -3.94
CA ARG A 87 5.43 5.55 -4.95
C ARG A 87 5.62 6.74 -5.90
N ILE A 88 4.53 7.37 -6.37
CA ILE A 88 4.62 8.59 -7.18
C ILE A 88 5.31 9.72 -6.40
N PHE A 89 4.96 9.91 -5.13
CA PHE A 89 5.55 10.93 -4.27
C PHE A 89 7.06 10.68 -4.08
N LEU A 90 7.47 9.44 -3.82
CA LEU A 90 8.87 9.05 -3.72
C LEU A 90 9.66 9.30 -5.00
N ASP A 91 9.04 9.11 -6.18
CA ASP A 91 9.66 9.43 -7.48
C ASP A 91 9.87 10.93 -7.71
N TYR A 92 9.16 11.80 -6.99
CA TYR A 92 9.34 13.26 -7.02
C TYR A 92 10.22 13.78 -5.89
N ALA A 93 10.56 12.96 -4.90
CA ALA A 93 11.45 13.35 -3.82
C ALA A 93 12.86 13.61 -4.37
N PRO A 94 13.54 14.71 -3.99
CA PRO A 94 14.91 14.96 -4.41
C PRO A 94 15.86 13.89 -3.86
N GLU A 95 16.80 13.41 -4.66
CA GLU A 95 17.82 12.43 -4.23
C GLU A 95 18.66 12.91 -3.04
N SER A 96 18.78 14.24 -2.85
CA SER A 96 19.46 14.85 -1.70
C SER A 96 18.71 14.69 -0.37
N VAL A 97 17.47 14.20 -0.40
CA VAL A 97 16.63 13.99 0.79
C VAL A 97 16.44 12.48 0.97
N PRO A 98 17.16 11.84 1.93
CA PRO A 98 17.01 10.42 2.18
C PRO A 98 15.55 10.06 2.46
N ALA A 99 15.06 9.02 1.78
CA ALA A 99 13.71 8.50 1.94
C ALA A 99 13.73 7.00 2.17
N TRP A 100 12.82 6.51 3.00
CA TRP A 100 12.64 5.10 3.30
C TRP A 100 11.16 4.76 3.15
N SER A 101 10.88 3.64 2.50
CA SER A 101 9.52 3.19 2.21
C SER A 101 9.24 1.84 2.84
N TYR A 102 8.02 1.63 3.33
CA TYR A 102 7.58 0.32 3.80
C TYR A 102 6.19 -0.07 3.31
N ILE A 103 5.95 -1.37 3.29
CA ILE A 103 4.63 -1.98 3.30
C ILE A 103 4.48 -2.81 4.58
N ALA A 104 3.28 -2.87 5.12
CA ALA A 104 2.97 -3.68 6.29
C ALA A 104 2.01 -4.81 5.92
N SER A 105 2.39 -6.05 6.23
CA SER A 105 1.62 -7.28 5.95
C SER A 105 1.34 -8.12 7.21
N TYR A 106 1.67 -7.59 8.39
CA TYR A 106 1.57 -8.28 9.68
C TYR A 106 0.17 -8.77 10.07
N ALA A 107 -0.89 -8.29 9.42
CA ALA A 107 -2.28 -8.62 9.71
C ALA A 107 -3.00 -9.28 8.53
N GLN A 108 -2.26 -9.94 7.63
CA GLN A 108 -2.79 -10.58 6.42
C GLN A 108 -3.95 -11.56 6.66
N ASP A 109 -4.02 -12.17 7.84
CA ASP A 109 -5.06 -13.16 8.20
C ASP A 109 -6.34 -12.52 8.76
N THR A 110 -6.42 -11.19 8.83
CA THR A 110 -7.64 -10.50 9.28
C THR A 110 -8.77 -10.77 8.28
N PRO A 111 -9.90 -11.38 8.70
CA PRO A 111 -10.98 -11.71 7.79
C PRO A 111 -11.50 -10.48 7.05
N ILE A 112 -11.70 -10.62 5.73
CA ILE A 112 -12.21 -9.58 4.80
C ILE A 112 -11.23 -8.41 4.57
N LEU A 113 -10.50 -7.99 5.60
CA LEU A 113 -9.76 -6.74 5.63
C LEU A 113 -8.26 -6.91 5.31
N GLY A 114 -7.65 -8.04 5.67
CA GLY A 114 -6.20 -8.21 5.65
C GLY A 114 -5.49 -7.15 6.51
N THR A 115 -4.31 -6.69 6.08
CA THR A 115 -3.64 -5.55 6.74
C THR A 115 -4.26 -4.25 6.23
N TRP A 116 -5.37 -3.87 6.83
CA TRP A 116 -6.22 -2.74 6.45
C TRP A 116 -5.70 -1.38 6.91
N HIS A 117 -6.26 -0.32 6.33
CA HIS A 117 -6.02 1.05 6.76
C HIS A 117 -6.25 1.21 8.27
N THR A 118 -5.33 1.86 8.99
CA THR A 118 -5.31 2.03 10.46
C THR A 118 -4.94 0.81 11.30
N ALA A 119 -4.63 -0.35 10.71
CA ALA A 119 -4.17 -1.54 11.45
C ALA A 119 -2.86 -1.30 12.24
N ASP A 120 -2.13 -0.25 11.88
CA ASP A 120 -0.87 0.20 12.45
C ASP A 120 -1.05 0.99 13.73
N LEU A 121 -2.18 1.69 13.92
CA LEU A 121 -2.40 2.54 15.10
C LEU A 121 -2.13 1.80 16.42
N PRO A 122 -2.69 0.60 16.69
CA PRO A 122 -2.37 -0.12 17.93
C PRO A 122 -0.88 -0.42 18.07
N ARG A 123 -0.19 -0.76 16.96
CA ARG A 123 1.25 -1.07 16.96
C ARG A 123 2.14 0.15 17.11
N MET A 124 1.65 1.33 16.73
CA MET A 124 2.34 2.60 16.96
C MET A 124 2.33 3.00 18.44
N PHE A 125 1.24 2.69 19.16
CA PHE A 125 1.06 3.10 20.56
C PHE A 125 1.38 2.01 21.58
N TYR A 126 1.35 0.74 21.19
CA TYR A 126 1.58 -0.40 22.08
C TYR A 126 2.59 -1.37 21.47
N LYS A 127 3.65 -1.69 22.22
CA LYS A 127 4.65 -2.70 21.84
C LYS A 127 4.13 -4.09 22.24
N THR A 128 3.36 -4.72 21.35
CA THR A 128 2.61 -5.97 21.62
C THR A 128 3.08 -7.18 20.83
N ASP A 129 3.79 -6.98 19.73
CA ASP A 129 4.28 -8.02 18.81
C ASP A 129 5.61 -7.61 18.14
N GLU A 130 6.21 -8.53 17.38
CA GLU A 130 7.48 -8.28 16.67
C GLU A 130 7.34 -7.15 15.64
N ALA A 131 6.21 -7.07 14.94
CA ALA A 131 5.92 -5.98 14.01
C ALA A 131 5.93 -4.61 14.71
N SER A 132 5.24 -4.48 15.86
CA SER A 132 5.24 -3.24 16.65
C SER A 132 6.64 -2.88 17.15
N SER A 133 7.43 -3.87 17.56
CA SER A 133 8.82 -3.68 17.98
C SER A 133 9.66 -3.15 16.83
N GLY A 134 9.60 -3.82 15.68
CA GLY A 134 10.31 -3.41 14.48
C GLY A 134 9.91 -2.01 14.00
N ILE A 135 8.63 -1.66 14.00
CA ILE A 135 8.19 -0.33 13.56
C ILE A 135 8.63 0.76 14.56
N GLN A 136 8.36 0.57 15.86
CA GLN A 136 8.69 1.57 16.88
C GLN A 136 10.19 1.80 17.00
N ASP A 137 11.00 0.74 17.00
CA ASP A 137 12.45 0.86 17.14
C ASP A 137 13.05 1.65 15.95
N ARG A 138 12.54 1.43 14.72
CA ARG A 138 12.92 2.19 13.52
C ARG A 138 12.50 3.66 13.58
N TYR A 139 11.31 3.94 14.07
CA TYR A 139 10.81 5.31 14.17
C TYR A 139 11.57 6.09 15.24
N ILE A 140 11.85 5.45 16.38
CA ILE A 140 12.68 6.03 17.45
C ILE A 140 14.10 6.29 16.92
N ALA A 141 14.71 5.35 16.21
CA ALA A 141 16.01 5.55 15.56
C ALA A 141 15.97 6.78 14.63
N PHE A 142 14.99 6.83 13.71
CA PHE A 142 14.86 7.94 12.78
C PHE A 142 14.65 9.30 13.45
N VAL A 143 13.90 9.36 14.56
CA VAL A 143 13.74 10.60 15.35
C VAL A 143 15.05 11.06 15.98
N ASN A 144 15.89 10.12 16.44
CA ASN A 144 17.15 10.46 17.12
C ASN A 144 18.29 10.79 16.14
N SER A 145 18.35 10.14 14.98
CA SER A 145 19.54 10.16 14.11
C SER A 145 19.26 10.52 12.65
N LEU A 146 17.99 10.65 12.26
CA LEU A 146 17.55 10.78 10.86
C LEU A 146 17.86 9.55 9.99
N ASP A 147 18.24 8.42 10.59
CA ASP A 147 18.43 7.13 9.92
C ASP A 147 17.65 6.03 10.67
N PRO A 148 16.67 5.36 10.05
CA PRO A 148 15.93 4.29 10.71
C PRO A 148 16.80 3.06 11.02
N ASN A 149 18.03 2.98 10.50
CA ASN A 149 18.95 1.87 10.76
C ASN A 149 19.86 2.11 11.96
N ASP A 150 19.85 3.30 12.55
CA ASP A 150 20.75 3.62 13.65
C ASP A 150 20.46 2.77 14.89
N GLY A 151 21.53 2.29 15.55
CA GLY A 151 21.43 1.42 16.73
C GLY A 151 20.92 0.00 16.47
N LEU A 152 20.57 -0.35 15.23
CA LEU A 152 20.36 -1.75 14.85
C LEU A 152 21.74 -2.38 14.70
N ALA A 153 22.05 -3.39 15.52
CA ALA A 153 23.20 -4.24 15.26
C ALA A 153 23.11 -4.74 13.81
N ASP A 154 24.25 -4.92 13.12
CA ASP A 154 24.31 -5.63 11.83
C ASP A 154 23.68 -7.01 12.05
N ALA A 155 22.36 -7.11 11.84
CA ALA A 155 21.58 -8.21 12.33
C ALA A 155 21.93 -9.42 11.47
N ALA A 156 22.85 -10.22 11.99
CA ALA A 156 23.21 -11.53 11.47
C ALA A 156 22.05 -12.54 11.62
N ASP A 157 20.94 -12.13 12.25
CA ASP A 157 19.70 -12.88 12.37
C ASP A 157 18.61 -12.22 11.53
N ASP A 158 17.86 -13.04 10.77
CA ASP A 158 16.77 -12.67 9.84
C ASP A 158 15.62 -11.83 10.44
N ALA A 159 15.70 -11.48 11.73
CA ALA A 159 14.73 -10.67 12.44
C ALA A 159 14.72 -9.20 11.97
N PHE A 160 15.88 -8.62 11.62
CA PHE A 160 15.99 -7.18 11.31
C PHE A 160 16.72 -6.89 9.99
N THR A 161 15.97 -7.00 8.90
CA THR A 161 16.41 -6.60 7.56
C THR A 161 16.83 -5.13 7.52
N ARG A 162 18.05 -4.80 7.10
CA ARG A 162 18.50 -3.41 6.91
C ARG A 162 17.55 -2.67 5.97
N TRP A 163 17.15 -1.44 6.31
CA TRP A 163 16.24 -0.61 5.53
C TRP A 163 17.01 0.21 4.49
N PRO A 164 16.99 -0.20 3.21
CA PRO A 164 17.64 0.59 2.16
C PRO A 164 16.93 1.93 1.99
N SER A 165 17.68 2.97 1.62
CA SER A 165 17.03 4.18 1.13
C SER A 165 16.36 3.88 -0.22
N TRP A 166 15.19 4.50 -0.44
CA TRP A 166 14.46 4.41 -1.68
C TRP A 166 15.32 4.78 -2.90
N HIS A 167 16.18 5.79 -2.78
CA HIS A 167 17.03 6.24 -3.88
C HIS A 167 18.15 5.26 -4.22
N ASP A 168 18.56 4.40 -3.27
CA ASP A 168 19.66 3.45 -3.48
C ASP A 168 19.21 2.21 -4.25
N SER A 169 18.09 1.60 -3.86
CA SER A 169 17.66 0.31 -4.42
C SER A 169 16.22 0.27 -4.92
N ARG A 170 15.41 1.31 -4.67
CA ARG A 170 13.95 1.30 -4.89
C ARG A 170 13.25 0.13 -4.22
N GLN A 171 13.79 -0.34 -3.09
CA GLN A 171 13.18 -1.39 -2.28
C GLN A 171 12.48 -0.78 -1.07
N LEU A 172 11.48 -1.51 -0.59
CA LEU A 172 10.78 -1.25 0.65
C LEU A 172 11.10 -2.33 1.67
N ILE A 173 10.91 -2.01 2.94
CA ILE A 173 10.73 -3.05 3.95
C ILE A 173 9.29 -3.52 3.98
N ASP A 174 9.12 -4.83 4.10
CA ASP A 174 7.87 -5.50 4.42
C ASP A 174 7.87 -5.88 5.91
N PHE A 175 7.04 -5.20 6.70
CA PHE A 175 6.80 -5.54 8.12
C PHE A 175 5.76 -6.66 8.21
N ARG A 176 6.23 -7.89 8.40
CA ARG A 176 5.42 -9.10 8.59
C ARG A 176 5.15 -9.32 10.07
N ALA A 177 4.30 -10.29 10.38
CA ALA A 177 3.88 -10.56 11.76
C ALA A 177 5.07 -10.84 12.71
N ASN A 178 6.05 -11.61 12.24
CA ASN A 178 7.18 -12.11 13.04
C ASN A 178 8.55 -11.90 12.38
N SER A 179 8.61 -11.13 11.29
CA SER A 179 9.85 -10.91 10.54
C SER A 179 9.78 -9.65 9.70
N THR A 180 10.93 -9.24 9.17
CA THR A 180 11.02 -8.22 8.15
C THR A 180 11.56 -8.83 6.86
N GLY A 181 11.23 -8.25 5.71
CA GLY A 181 11.81 -8.62 4.44
C GLY A 181 11.98 -7.42 3.52
N LEU A 182 12.68 -7.60 2.40
CA LEU A 182 12.74 -6.62 1.33
C LEU A 182 11.69 -6.95 0.26
N LEU A 183 11.08 -5.90 -0.28
CA LEU A 183 10.19 -5.97 -1.43
C LEU A 183 10.67 -4.96 -2.47
N ASP A 184 10.73 -5.38 -3.73
CA ASP A 184 11.02 -4.46 -4.83
C ASP A 184 9.85 -3.50 -5.04
N GLY A 185 10.16 -2.21 -5.17
CA GLY A 185 9.16 -1.15 -5.32
C GLY A 185 8.55 -1.07 -6.71
N ASP A 186 8.53 -2.16 -7.47
CA ASP A 186 8.01 -2.24 -8.84
C ASP A 186 6.67 -2.98 -8.96
N PHE A 187 6.09 -3.43 -7.85
CA PHE A 187 4.80 -4.09 -7.84
C PHE A 187 3.70 -3.25 -8.51
N ARG A 188 2.75 -3.92 -9.16
CA ARG A 188 1.58 -3.32 -9.84
C ARG A 188 1.96 -2.23 -10.87
N SER A 189 3.12 -2.38 -11.53
CA SER A 189 3.65 -1.39 -12.48
C SER A 189 2.66 -1.00 -13.59
N ASN A 190 1.80 -1.91 -14.05
CA ASN A 190 0.76 -1.59 -15.04
C ASN A 190 -0.26 -0.56 -14.53
N SER A 191 -0.70 -0.69 -13.28
CA SER A 191 -1.60 0.24 -12.62
C SER A 191 -0.88 1.56 -12.32
N PHE A 192 0.33 1.49 -11.77
CA PHE A 192 1.18 2.65 -11.49
C PHE A 192 1.38 3.52 -12.73
N ASN A 193 1.81 2.92 -13.84
CA ASN A 193 2.04 3.63 -15.10
C ASN A 193 0.75 4.25 -15.63
N TYR A 194 -0.40 3.59 -15.45
CA TYR A 194 -1.68 4.12 -15.91
C TYR A 194 -2.16 5.31 -15.06
N ILE A 195 -2.04 5.22 -13.73
CA ILE A 195 -2.37 6.30 -12.80
C ILE A 195 -1.47 7.51 -13.08
N ARG A 196 -0.14 7.30 -13.11
CA ARG A 196 0.83 8.38 -13.36
C ARG A 196 0.56 9.11 -14.68
N LYS A 197 0.25 8.37 -15.75
CA LYS A 197 -0.06 8.96 -17.06
C LYS A 197 -1.34 9.81 -17.07
N ASN A 198 -2.30 9.51 -16.20
CA ASN A 198 -3.61 10.18 -16.16
C ASN A 198 -3.83 10.98 -14.86
N LEU A 199 -2.76 11.29 -14.12
CA LEU A 199 -2.83 11.85 -12.77
C LEU A 199 -3.70 13.12 -12.68
N GLU A 200 -3.54 14.01 -13.66
CA GLU A 200 -4.34 15.24 -13.78
C GLU A 200 -5.84 14.97 -13.90
N SER A 201 -6.23 13.94 -14.65
CA SER A 201 -7.64 13.58 -14.83
C SER A 201 -8.23 12.88 -13.62
N PHE A 202 -7.40 12.23 -12.79
CA PHE A 202 -7.86 11.51 -11.60
C PHE A 202 -7.92 12.35 -10.33
N ARG A 203 -7.64 13.65 -10.38
CA ARG A 203 -7.83 14.55 -9.23
C ARG A 203 -9.25 14.42 -8.67
N VAL A 204 -9.32 14.16 -7.35
CA VAL A 204 -10.54 14.01 -6.54
C VAL A 204 -10.88 15.32 -5.82
#